data_AF-C2CGU9-F1
#
_entry.id   AF-C2CGU9-F1
#
_cell.length_a   1.000
_cell.length_b   1.000
_cell.length_c   1.000
_cell.angle_alpha   90.00
_cell.angle_beta   90.00
_cell.angle_gamma   90.00
#
_symmetry.space_group_name_H-M   'P 1'
#
loop_
_entity.id
_entity.type
_entity.pdbx_description
1 polymer ?
#
loop_
_entity_poly.entity_id
_entity_poly.type
_entity_poly.pdbx_seq_one_letter_code
_entity_poly.pdbx_strand_id
1 'polypeptide(L)'
;PLDINVDYADEDNPLSLKSDFILSLFELVVGKEGLSAEETSVIDRCLPILYKNYFDNPIPENMPILEDLYNLLLKQEEKVGKKLAVEMEIYVKGSLNVFNHRTNVDTGNRILCYDIKELGKQLRKIGMLIVQDQVWNRVTINRNKKETRYYCDEFHLLLREEQTASYSIEIWKRFRKWGGIPTGLT
;
A
#
# COMPACT_ATOMS: atom_id res chain seq x y z
N PRO A 1 -4.15 4.28 0.04
CA PRO A 1 -2.91 3.51 0.34
C PRO A 1 -3.00 2.69 1.62
N LEU A 2 -3.53 3.25 2.70
CA LEU A 2 -3.46 2.64 4.03
C LEU A 2 -4.65 1.75 4.38
N ASP A 3 -5.60 1.53 3.49
CA ASP A 3 -6.75 0.66 3.81
C ASP A 3 -6.32 -0.76 4.11
N ILE A 4 -6.88 -1.34 5.17
CA ILE A 4 -6.64 -2.71 5.61
C ILE A 4 -7.95 -3.30 6.15
N ASN A 5 -8.08 -4.63 6.16
CA ASN A 5 -9.19 -5.32 6.82
C ASN A 5 -8.67 -6.36 7.82
N VAL A 6 -9.56 -6.94 8.63
CA VAL A 6 -9.16 -7.96 9.63
C VAL A 6 -8.73 -9.28 9.02
N ASP A 7 -9.18 -9.59 7.81
CA ASP A 7 -8.86 -10.80 7.04
C ASP A 7 -7.64 -10.61 6.11
N TYR A 8 -6.82 -9.56 6.31
CA TYR A 8 -5.80 -9.13 5.34
C TYR A 8 -4.65 -10.13 5.13
N ALA A 9 -4.45 -11.02 6.09
CA ALA A 9 -3.43 -12.06 6.10
C ALA A 9 -4.00 -13.38 6.66
N ASP A 10 -3.25 -14.48 6.51
CA ASP A 10 -3.65 -15.82 6.97
C ASP A 10 -3.58 -15.90 8.52
N GLU A 11 -2.72 -16.75 9.07
CA GLU A 11 -2.41 -16.82 10.51
C GLU A 11 -1.45 -15.69 10.95
N ASP A 12 -0.97 -14.90 9.99
CA ASP A 12 -0.10 -13.75 10.23
C ASP A 12 -0.91 -12.52 10.66
N ASN A 13 -0.26 -11.60 11.37
CA ASN A 13 -0.84 -10.30 11.67
C ASN A 13 -1.16 -9.56 10.34
N PRO A 14 -2.39 -9.06 10.12
CA PRO A 14 -2.74 -8.21 8.98
C PRO A 14 -1.71 -7.13 8.67
N LEU A 15 -1.10 -6.57 9.72
CA LEU A 15 -0.05 -5.56 9.61
C LEU A 15 1.21 -6.03 8.91
N SER A 16 1.56 -7.32 8.92
CA SER A 16 2.80 -7.81 8.31
C SER A 16 2.82 -7.57 6.79
N LEU A 17 1.78 -8.01 6.09
CA LEU A 17 1.69 -7.77 4.64
C LEU A 17 1.48 -6.28 4.32
N LYS A 18 0.80 -5.56 5.22
CA LYS A 18 0.67 -4.11 5.08
C LYS A 18 2.01 -3.39 5.27
N SER A 19 2.88 -3.91 6.14
CA SER A 19 4.24 -3.41 6.32
C SER A 19 5.04 -3.59 5.04
N ASP A 20 5.00 -4.78 4.43
CA ASP A 20 5.66 -5.03 3.13
C ASP A 20 5.20 -4.02 2.06
N PHE A 21 3.89 -3.77 1.97
CA PHE A 21 3.34 -2.75 1.06
C PHE A 21 3.90 -1.35 1.33
N ILE A 22 3.93 -0.94 2.60
CA ILE A 22 4.41 0.40 2.96
C ILE A 22 5.91 0.52 2.71
N LEU A 23 6.70 -0.50 3.00
CA LEU A 23 8.13 -0.52 2.68
C LEU A 23 8.35 -0.41 1.15
N SER A 24 7.61 -1.16 0.34
CA SER A 24 7.64 -1.02 -1.13
C SER A 24 7.24 0.39 -1.59
N LEU A 25 6.24 1.00 -0.94
CA LEU A 25 5.82 2.37 -1.24
C LEU A 25 6.94 3.37 -0.94
N PHE A 26 7.61 3.23 0.20
CA PHE A 26 8.75 4.09 0.56
C PHE A 26 9.91 3.93 -0.40
N GLU A 27 10.24 2.71 -0.84
CA GLU A 27 11.30 2.52 -1.83
C GLU A 27 11.01 3.26 -3.15
N LEU A 28 9.75 3.26 -3.61
CA LEU A 28 9.35 4.04 -4.78
C LEU A 28 9.46 5.56 -4.56
N VAL A 29 9.38 6.02 -3.32
CA VAL A 29 9.44 7.43 -2.92
C VAL A 29 10.89 7.90 -2.73
N VAL A 30 11.71 7.12 -2.01
CA VAL A 30 13.11 7.41 -1.66
C VAL A 30 14.04 7.23 -2.87
N GLY A 31 13.68 6.34 -3.80
CA GLY A 31 14.39 6.14 -5.06
C GLY A 31 15.44 5.04 -5.00
N LYS A 32 16.41 5.10 -5.91
CA LYS A 32 17.24 3.96 -6.36
C LYS A 32 18.11 3.27 -5.30
N GLU A 33 18.37 3.90 -4.16
CA GLU A 33 19.27 3.35 -3.13
C GLU A 33 18.55 2.35 -2.20
N GLY A 34 17.23 2.18 -2.34
CA GLY A 34 16.45 1.33 -1.46
C GLY A 34 16.33 1.91 -0.04
N LEU A 35 15.69 1.16 0.85
CA LEU A 35 15.61 1.52 2.27
C LEU A 35 16.78 0.91 3.04
N SER A 36 17.41 1.72 3.88
CA SER A 36 18.35 1.22 4.88
C SER A 36 17.64 0.39 5.97
N ALA A 37 18.41 -0.39 6.72
CA ALA A 37 17.88 -1.14 7.87
C ALA A 37 17.30 -0.23 8.95
N GLU A 38 17.88 0.96 9.15
CA GLU A 38 17.40 1.95 10.11
C GLU A 38 16.04 2.53 9.66
N GLU A 39 15.90 2.87 8.38
CA GLU A 39 14.64 3.36 7.80
C GLU A 39 13.54 2.30 7.88
N THR A 40 13.85 1.07 7.47
CA THR A 40 12.93 -0.07 7.57
C THR A 40 12.43 -0.26 9.00
N SER A 41 13.34 -0.23 9.99
CA SER A 41 12.99 -0.42 11.39
C SER A 41 12.09 0.69 11.93
N VAL A 42 12.33 1.95 11.54
CA VAL A 42 11.51 3.09 11.98
C VAL A 42 10.13 3.06 11.34
N ILE A 43 10.02 2.71 10.06
CA ILE A 43 8.73 2.54 9.37
C ILE A 43 7.92 1.45 10.06
N ASP A 44 8.49 0.26 10.24
CA ASP A 44 7.80 -0.89 10.83
C ASP A 44 7.27 -0.60 12.25
N ARG A 45 8.08 0.09 13.07
CA ARG A 45 7.68 0.53 14.42
C ARG A 45 6.49 1.51 14.41
N CYS A 46 6.36 2.35 13.38
CA CYS A 46 5.27 3.31 13.28
C CYS A 46 3.92 2.65 12.95
N LEU A 47 3.90 1.50 12.26
CA LEU A 47 2.66 0.91 11.75
C LEU A 47 1.70 0.43 12.84
N PRO A 48 2.12 -0.30 13.90
CA PRO A 48 1.22 -0.66 14.99
C PRO A 48 0.61 0.57 15.68
N ILE A 49 1.39 1.65 15.80
CA ILE A 49 0.95 2.92 16.39
C ILE A 49 -0.10 3.58 15.48
N LEU A 50 0.18 3.60 14.18
CA LEU A 50 -0.68 4.18 13.15
C LEU A 50 -2.07 3.52 13.10
N TYR A 51 -2.11 2.19 13.15
CA TYR A 51 -3.36 1.44 13.02
C TYR A 51 -4.08 1.19 14.35
N LYS A 52 -3.52 1.61 15.50
CA LYS A 52 -4.10 1.36 16.82
C LYS A 52 -5.57 1.80 16.91
N ASN A 53 -5.87 3.04 16.52
CA ASN A 53 -7.23 3.58 16.58
C ASN A 53 -8.22 2.80 15.70
N TYR A 54 -7.75 2.29 14.55
CA TYR A 54 -8.56 1.48 13.66
C TYR A 54 -8.83 0.09 14.23
N PHE A 55 -7.83 -0.58 14.79
CA PHE A 55 -8.06 -1.90 15.39
C PHE A 55 -8.88 -1.83 16.69
N ASP A 56 -8.77 -0.75 17.46
CA ASP A 56 -9.60 -0.51 18.63
C ASP A 56 -11.07 -0.24 18.25
N ASN A 57 -11.32 0.41 17.11
CA ASN A 57 -12.66 0.65 16.57
C ASN A 57 -12.65 0.70 15.02
N PRO A 58 -12.95 -0.41 14.32
CA PRO A 58 -12.75 -0.56 12.89
C PRO A 58 -13.87 0.08 12.06
N ILE A 59 -13.93 1.41 12.09
CA ILE A 59 -14.81 2.23 11.26
C ILE A 59 -14.00 2.97 10.18
N PRO A 60 -14.58 3.29 9.01
CA PRO A 60 -13.88 3.98 7.92
C PRO A 60 -13.20 5.29 8.35
N GLU A 61 -13.79 6.02 9.30
CA GLU A 61 -13.26 7.28 9.83
C GLU A 61 -11.96 7.09 10.63
N ASN A 62 -11.73 5.90 11.18
CA ASN A 62 -10.51 5.57 11.92
C ASN A 62 -9.41 5.01 11.03
N MET A 63 -9.69 4.75 9.75
CA MET A 63 -8.66 4.35 8.79
C MET A 63 -7.63 5.49 8.64
N PRO A 64 -6.33 5.21 8.81
CA PRO A 64 -5.30 6.24 8.73
C PRO A 64 -5.07 6.71 7.29
N ILE A 65 -4.52 7.92 7.15
CA ILE A 65 -4.06 8.51 5.88
C ILE A 65 -2.55 8.75 5.89
N LEU A 66 -1.96 9.09 4.73
CA LEU A 66 -0.50 9.29 4.63
C LEU A 66 -0.01 10.41 5.56
N GLU A 67 -0.84 11.40 5.83
CA GLU A 67 -0.57 12.47 6.79
C GLU A 67 -0.40 11.96 8.22
N ASP A 68 -1.16 10.96 8.63
CA ASP A 68 -1.01 10.36 9.96
C ASP A 68 0.36 9.68 10.10
N LEU A 69 0.78 8.94 9.07
CA LEU A 69 2.10 8.31 9.02
C LEU A 69 3.22 9.34 8.98
N TYR A 70 3.10 10.37 8.14
CA TYR A 70 4.05 11.50 8.09
C TYR A 70 4.21 12.19 9.45
N ASN A 71 3.09 12.45 10.14
CA ASN A 71 3.12 13.07 11.46
C ASN A 71 3.73 12.15 12.53
N LEU A 72 3.55 10.83 12.43
CA LEU A 72 4.23 9.87 13.31
C LEU A 72 5.74 9.81 13.06
N LEU A 73 6.17 9.87 11.80
CA LEU A 73 7.59 9.91 11.42
C LEU A 73 8.29 11.17 11.93
N LEU A 74 7.63 12.33 11.86
CA LEU A 74 8.15 13.58 12.42
C LEU A 74 8.34 13.53 13.95
N LYS A 75 7.55 12.71 14.65
CA LYS A 75 7.61 12.56 16.11
C LYS A 75 8.68 11.57 16.58
N GLN A 76 9.35 10.86 15.68
CA GLN A 76 10.44 9.95 16.06
C GLN A 76 11.63 10.75 16.59
N GLU A 77 12.32 10.18 17.58
CA GLU A 77 13.49 10.83 18.21
C GLU A 77 14.70 10.84 17.26
N GLU A 78 14.84 9.76 16.49
CA GLU A 78 15.93 9.55 15.56
C GLU A 78 15.82 10.48 14.33
N LYS A 79 16.98 10.92 13.81
CA LYS A 79 17.02 11.80 12.63
C LYS A 79 16.42 11.14 11.39
N VAL A 80 16.50 9.81 11.29
CA VAL A 80 15.97 9.03 10.18
C VAL A 80 14.45 9.20 10.02
N GLY A 81 13.68 9.35 11.11
CA GLY A 81 12.24 9.57 11.02
C GLY A 81 11.91 10.92 10.35
N LYS A 82 12.69 11.96 10.67
CA LYS A 82 12.56 13.27 10.00
C LYS A 82 12.97 13.21 8.54
N LYS A 83 14.02 12.44 8.20
CA LYS A 83 14.44 12.21 6.80
C LYS A 83 13.29 11.58 6.00
N LEU A 84 12.74 10.47 6.49
CA LEU A 84 11.60 9.78 5.87
C LEU A 84 10.37 10.68 5.72
N ALA A 85 10.08 11.52 6.72
CA ALA A 85 8.99 12.48 6.65
C ALA A 85 9.20 13.53 5.52
N VAL A 86 10.42 14.04 5.36
CA VAL A 86 10.76 14.97 4.26
C VAL A 86 10.56 14.30 2.90
N GLU A 87 10.99 13.05 2.74
CA GLU A 87 10.83 12.29 1.48
C GLU A 87 9.35 12.07 1.13
N MET A 88 8.50 11.87 2.14
CA MET A 88 7.05 11.77 1.97
C MET A 88 6.35 13.12 1.72
N GLU A 89 6.96 14.25 2.06
CA GLU A 89 6.26 15.53 2.18
C GLU A 89 5.56 15.95 0.87
N ILE A 90 6.19 15.68 -0.28
CA ILE A 90 5.59 15.98 -1.60
C ILE A 90 4.29 15.21 -1.86
N TYR A 91 4.12 14.03 -1.27
CA TYR A 91 2.96 13.15 -1.39
C TYR A 91 1.91 13.38 -0.30
N VAL A 92 2.20 14.24 0.69
CA VAL A 92 1.31 14.53 1.81
C VAL A 92 0.82 15.96 1.76
N LYS A 93 1.75 16.91 1.71
CA LYS A 93 1.49 18.36 1.73
C LYS A 93 1.80 19.04 0.40
N GLY A 94 2.61 18.40 -0.44
CA GLY A 94 3.05 18.95 -1.72
C GLY A 94 2.11 18.68 -2.89
N SER A 95 2.67 18.82 -4.09
CA SER A 95 1.94 18.77 -5.35
C SER A 95 1.47 17.38 -5.79
N LEU A 96 1.92 16.31 -5.12
CA LEU A 96 1.61 14.92 -5.47
C LEU A 96 0.70 14.25 -4.43
N ASN A 97 -0.05 15.03 -3.67
CA ASN A 97 -0.85 14.58 -2.52
C ASN A 97 -2.17 13.84 -2.87
N VAL A 98 -2.31 13.36 -4.11
CA VAL A 98 -3.52 12.70 -4.63
C VAL A 98 -3.98 11.53 -3.74
N PHE A 99 -3.04 10.86 -3.08
CA PHE A 99 -3.32 9.69 -2.24
C PHE A 99 -3.38 9.97 -0.73
N ASN A 100 -3.24 11.23 -0.30
CA ASN A 100 -3.30 11.64 1.11
C ASN A 100 -4.73 11.90 1.59
N HIS A 101 -5.65 11.00 1.25
CA HIS A 101 -7.05 11.10 1.62
C HIS A 101 -7.60 9.71 1.91
N ARG A 102 -8.72 9.64 2.63
CA ARG A 102 -9.46 8.39 2.79
C ARG A 102 -10.06 7.97 1.43
N THR A 103 -10.12 6.67 1.22
CA THR A 103 -10.73 6.10 0.01
C THR A 103 -12.19 6.50 -0.08
N ASN A 104 -12.56 7.10 -1.22
CA ASN A 104 -13.89 7.65 -1.48
C ASN A 104 -14.60 6.98 -2.67
N VAL A 105 -14.01 5.92 -3.22
CA VAL A 105 -14.56 5.17 -4.36
C VAL A 105 -15.41 4.00 -3.88
N ASP A 106 -16.53 3.76 -4.56
CA ASP A 106 -17.35 2.58 -4.31
C ASP A 106 -16.66 1.33 -4.87
N THR A 107 -16.03 0.59 -3.96
CA THR A 107 -15.37 -0.67 -4.29
C THR A 107 -16.36 -1.83 -4.38
N GLY A 108 -17.63 -1.69 -4.00
CA GLY A 108 -18.64 -2.75 -3.94
C GLY A 108 -19.09 -3.31 -5.30
N ASN A 109 -18.79 -2.61 -6.39
CA ASN A 109 -19.23 -2.97 -7.74
C ASN A 109 -18.66 -4.30 -8.25
N ARG A 110 -19.41 -4.97 -9.13
CA ARG A 110 -19.02 -6.26 -9.74
C ARG A 110 -17.78 -6.12 -10.63
N ILE A 111 -17.66 -4.99 -11.32
CA ILE A 111 -16.53 -4.64 -12.17
C ILE A 111 -16.03 -3.29 -11.69
N LEU A 112 -14.75 -3.24 -11.30
CA LEU A 112 -14.02 -2.01 -11.01
C LEU A 112 -12.93 -1.83 -12.05
N CYS A 113 -12.79 -0.61 -12.57
CA CYS A 113 -11.69 -0.19 -13.42
C CYS A 113 -11.00 0.99 -12.76
N TYR A 114 -9.72 0.82 -12.42
CA TYR A 114 -8.89 1.90 -11.90
C TYR A 114 -8.14 2.55 -13.08
N ASP A 115 -8.63 3.70 -13.54
CA ASP A 115 -7.97 4.47 -14.59
C ASP A 115 -6.87 5.36 -13.97
N ILE A 116 -5.63 5.08 -14.36
CA ILE A 116 -4.43 5.83 -13.93
C ILE A 116 -3.81 6.68 -15.04
N LYS A 117 -4.53 6.88 -16.17
CA LYS A 117 -4.04 7.61 -17.34
C LYS A 117 -3.61 9.04 -17.01
N GLU A 118 -4.38 9.71 -16.15
CA GLU A 118 -4.12 11.10 -15.73
C GLU A 118 -3.10 11.21 -14.59
N LEU A 119 -2.64 10.09 -14.03
CA LEU A 119 -1.54 10.12 -13.07
C LEU A 119 -0.24 10.51 -13.78
N GLY A 120 0.40 11.56 -13.26
CA GLY A 120 1.73 11.97 -13.68
C GLY A 120 2.73 10.82 -13.58
N LYS A 121 3.80 10.88 -14.39
CA LYS A 121 4.79 9.80 -14.53
C LYS A 121 5.36 9.30 -13.19
N GLN A 122 5.55 10.20 -12.22
CA GLN A 122 6.03 9.87 -10.87
C GLN A 122 4.98 9.08 -10.05
N LEU A 123 3.71 9.49 -10.13
CA LEU A 123 2.62 8.83 -9.40
C LEU A 123 2.15 7.53 -10.04
N ARG A 124 2.47 7.27 -11.30
CA ARG A 124 1.99 6.08 -12.01
C ARG A 124 2.36 4.77 -11.28
N LYS A 125 3.63 4.61 -10.91
CA LYS A 125 4.09 3.40 -10.20
C LYS A 125 3.45 3.25 -8.82
N ILE A 126 3.39 4.35 -8.08
CA ILE A 126 2.74 4.43 -6.77
C ILE A 126 1.25 4.06 -6.90
N GLY A 127 0.56 4.60 -7.89
CA GLY A 127 -0.84 4.31 -8.17
C GLY A 127 -1.07 2.84 -8.52
N MET A 128 -0.22 2.24 -9.36
CA MET A 128 -0.29 0.81 -9.67
C MET A 128 -0.10 -0.05 -8.41
N LEU A 129 0.87 0.28 -7.55
CA LEU A 129 1.12 -0.43 -6.30
C LEU A 129 -0.08 -0.31 -5.34
N ILE A 130 -0.65 0.89 -5.20
CA ILE A 130 -1.86 1.13 -4.39
C ILE A 130 -3.06 0.34 -4.94
N VAL A 131 -3.27 0.32 -6.25
CA VAL A 131 -4.35 -0.45 -6.88
C VAL A 131 -4.18 -1.94 -6.63
N GLN A 132 -2.95 -2.46 -6.73
CA GLN A 132 -2.66 -3.86 -6.44
C GLN A 132 -3.01 -4.24 -4.99
N ASP A 133 -2.63 -3.39 -4.03
CA ASP A 133 -2.99 -3.52 -2.60
C ASP A 133 -4.50 -3.45 -2.37
N GLN A 134 -5.22 -2.55 -3.07
CA GLN A 134 -6.69 -2.49 -3.02
C GLN A 134 -7.37 -3.74 -3.58
N VAL A 135 -6.85 -4.30 -4.68
CA VAL A 135 -7.37 -5.55 -5.24
C VAL A 135 -7.08 -6.72 -4.30
N TRP A 136 -5.93 -6.73 -3.63
CA TRP A 136 -5.63 -7.70 -2.59
C TRP A 136 -6.64 -7.63 -1.43
N ASN A 137 -6.91 -6.43 -0.91
CA ASN A 137 -7.96 -6.17 0.09
C ASN A 137 -9.32 -6.75 -0.36
N ARG A 138 -9.67 -6.61 -1.65
CA ARG A 138 -10.89 -7.21 -2.20
C ARG A 138 -10.84 -8.74 -2.24
N VAL A 139 -9.72 -9.32 -2.62
CA VAL A 139 -9.56 -10.79 -2.66
C VAL A 139 -9.71 -11.38 -1.27
N THR A 140 -9.17 -10.73 -0.24
CA THR A 140 -9.30 -11.21 1.14
C THR A 140 -10.76 -11.17 1.63
N ILE A 141 -11.50 -10.10 1.34
CA ILE A 141 -12.95 -10.01 1.66
C ILE A 141 -13.78 -11.09 0.94
N ASN A 142 -13.42 -11.40 -0.30
CA ASN A 142 -14.11 -12.37 -1.15
C ASN A 142 -13.70 -13.83 -0.88
N ARG A 143 -12.67 -14.05 -0.05
CA ARG A 143 -12.15 -15.38 0.27
C ARG A 143 -13.28 -16.33 0.68
N ASN A 144 -13.27 -17.53 0.10
CA ASN A 144 -14.28 -18.58 0.31
C ASN A 144 -15.74 -18.19 -0.05
N LYS A 145 -15.97 -17.02 -0.68
CA LYS A 145 -17.29 -16.56 -1.12
C LYS A 145 -17.40 -16.49 -2.64
N LYS A 146 -16.38 -15.96 -3.32
CA LYS A 146 -16.30 -15.84 -4.78
C LYS A 146 -14.88 -15.58 -5.25
N GLU A 147 -14.59 -15.93 -6.49
CA GLU A 147 -13.32 -15.61 -7.14
C GLU A 147 -13.25 -14.14 -7.56
N THR A 148 -12.05 -13.55 -7.50
CA THR A 148 -11.79 -12.19 -7.98
C THR A 148 -10.82 -12.24 -9.14
N ARG A 149 -11.25 -11.77 -10.31
CA ARG A 149 -10.37 -11.62 -11.48
C ARG A 149 -9.65 -10.29 -11.39
N TYR A 150 -8.33 -10.31 -11.49
CA TYR A 150 -7.50 -9.12 -11.48
C TYR A 150 -6.76 -9.01 -12.81
N TYR A 151 -6.91 -7.88 -13.49
CA TYR A 151 -6.19 -7.56 -14.72
C TYR A 151 -5.31 -6.34 -14.45
N CYS A 152 -4.00 -6.51 -14.55
CA CYS A 152 -3.02 -5.45 -14.37
C CYS A 152 -2.36 -5.17 -15.71
N ASP A 153 -2.67 -4.03 -16.31
CA ASP A 153 -1.95 -3.56 -17.49
C ASP A 153 -0.58 -2.99 -17.13
N GLU A 154 0.35 -2.97 -18.09
CA GLU A 154 1.72 -2.49 -17.92
C GLU A 154 2.48 -3.14 -16.74
N PHE A 155 2.21 -4.43 -16.46
CA PHE A 155 2.69 -5.10 -15.25
C PHE A 155 4.21 -5.09 -15.09
N HIS A 156 4.95 -5.01 -16.20
CA HIS A 156 6.40 -4.88 -16.20
C HIS A 156 6.91 -3.63 -15.46
N LEU A 157 6.08 -2.61 -15.23
CA LEU A 157 6.43 -1.42 -14.45
C LEU A 157 6.63 -1.71 -12.95
N LEU A 158 5.90 -2.69 -12.40
CA LEU A 158 6.00 -3.11 -11.00
C LEU A 158 7.21 -4.02 -10.74
N LEU A 159 7.83 -4.55 -11.80
CA LEU A 159 8.96 -5.48 -11.72
C LEU A 159 10.33 -4.78 -11.84
N ARG A 160 10.36 -3.44 -11.88
CA ARG A 160 11.59 -2.67 -12.13
C ARG A 160 12.46 -2.48 -10.89
N GLU A 161 11.84 -2.30 -9.73
CA GLU A 161 12.49 -2.10 -8.44
C GLU A 161 12.40 -3.38 -7.60
N GLU A 162 13.45 -3.72 -6.83
CA GLU A 162 13.57 -5.02 -6.15
C GLU A 162 12.47 -5.28 -5.12
N GLN A 163 12.18 -4.31 -4.24
CA GLN A 163 11.15 -4.49 -3.22
C GLN A 163 9.74 -4.43 -3.81
N THR A 164 9.52 -3.62 -4.84
CA THR A 164 8.23 -3.56 -5.54
C THR A 164 7.97 -4.86 -6.31
N ALA A 165 9.01 -5.43 -6.93
CA ALA A 165 8.95 -6.73 -7.60
C ALA A 165 8.70 -7.86 -6.59
N SER A 166 9.42 -7.85 -5.47
CA SER A 166 9.26 -8.84 -4.39
C SER A 166 7.86 -8.82 -3.82
N TYR A 167 7.33 -7.65 -3.47
CA TYR A 167 5.94 -7.51 -3.03
C TYR A 167 4.94 -7.97 -4.09
N SER A 168 5.15 -7.59 -5.35
CA SER A 168 4.29 -8.01 -6.46
C SER A 168 4.26 -9.52 -6.62
N ILE A 169 5.41 -10.18 -6.51
CA ILE A 169 5.55 -11.65 -6.58
C ILE A 169 4.84 -12.31 -5.41
N GLU A 170 5.04 -11.81 -4.19
CA GLU A 170 4.39 -12.37 -2.99
C GLU A 170 2.87 -12.24 -3.05
N ILE A 171 2.37 -11.07 -3.46
CA ILE A 171 0.94 -10.89 -3.72
C ILE A 171 0.44 -11.82 -4.82
N TRP A 172 1.20 -12.01 -5.91
CA TRP A 172 0.79 -12.91 -6.99
C TRP A 172 0.63 -14.36 -6.51
N LYS A 173 1.54 -14.82 -5.65
CA LYS A 173 1.43 -16.15 -5.02
C LYS A 173 0.19 -16.23 -4.12
N ARG A 174 -0.06 -15.21 -3.31
CA ARG A 174 -1.19 -15.16 -2.37
C ARG A 174 -2.54 -15.09 -3.09
N PHE A 175 -2.67 -14.30 -4.15
CA PHE A 175 -3.88 -14.22 -4.97
C PHE A 175 -4.37 -15.62 -5.36
N ARG A 176 -3.49 -16.47 -5.88
CA ARG A 176 -3.85 -17.83 -6.31
C ARG A 176 -4.36 -18.71 -5.16
N LYS A 177 -3.81 -18.56 -3.95
CA LYS A 177 -4.26 -19.33 -2.78
C LYS A 177 -5.64 -18.87 -2.27
N TRP A 178 -6.03 -17.63 -2.56
CA TRP A 178 -7.20 -16.97 -1.95
C TRP A 178 -8.37 -16.75 -2.94
N GLY A 179 -8.37 -17.43 -4.08
CA GLY A 179 -9.42 -17.28 -5.10
C GLY A 179 -9.26 -16.06 -6.00
N GLY A 180 -8.10 -15.38 -5.95
CA GLY A 180 -7.69 -14.39 -6.91
C GLY A 180 -7.14 -15.03 -8.18
N ILE A 181 -7.56 -14.53 -9.35
CA ILE A 181 -7.07 -14.95 -10.67
C ILE A 181 -6.38 -13.74 -11.32
N PRO A 182 -5.08 -13.53 -11.04
CA PRO A 182 -4.36 -12.36 -11.54
C PRO A 182 -3.83 -12.59 -12.95
N THR A 183 -3.98 -11.59 -13.82
CA THR A 183 -3.52 -11.55 -15.21
C THR A 183 -2.70 -10.27 -15.40
N GLY A 184 -1.42 -10.41 -15.69
CA GLY A 184 -0.54 -9.29 -16.05
C GLY A 184 -0.50 -9.13 -17.58
N LEU A 185 -0.64 -7.91 -18.06
CA LEU A 185 -0.50 -7.53 -19.47
C LEU A 185 0.73 -6.63 -19.60
N THR A 186 1.46 -6.75 -20.71
CA THR A 186 2.66 -5.97 -21.00
C THR A 186 2.88 -5.85 -22.50
#